data_AF-A0A645C908-F1
#
_entry.id   AF-A0A645C908-F1
#
_cell.length_a   1.000
_cell.length_b   1.000
_cell.length_c   1.000
_cell.angle_alpha   90.00
_cell.angle_beta   90.00
_cell.angle_gamma   90.00
#
_symmetry.space_group_name_H-M   'P 1'
#
loop_
_entity.id
_entity.type
_entity.pdbx_description
1 polymer ?
#
loop_
_entity_poly.entity_id
_entity_poly.type
_entity_poly.pdbx_seq_one_letter_code
_entity_poly.pdbx_strand_id
1 'polypeptide(L)' 'MKIYTVINDETDYREDFHSLTAAKQAMREHNAQGFITKVWNNGDWEPAGEITLKGSNKTFITNTRQQKKNY' A
#
# COMPACT_ATOMS: atom_id res chain seq x y z
N MET A 1 6.24 -0.19 9.30
CA MET A 1 5.74 1.03 8.65
C MET A 1 4.93 0.65 7.41
N LYS A 2 3.93 1.46 7.00
CA LYS A 2 3.23 1.28 5.73
C LYS A 2 3.52 2.49 4.84
N ILE A 3 3.74 2.24 3.56
CA ILE A 3 3.93 3.25 2.52
C ILE A 3 2.84 3.00 1.48
N TYR A 4 2.21 4.06 1.01
CA TYR A 4 1.15 4.04 0.03
C TYR A 4 1.65 4.76 -1.21
N THR A 5 2.03 4.01 -2.24
CA THR A 5 2.53 4.57 -3.48
C THR A 5 1.37 4.76 -4.44
N VAL A 6 1.20 5.95 -4.99
CA VAL A 6 0.19 6.28 -6.00
C VAL A 6 0.91 6.52 -7.31
N ILE A 7 0.49 5.84 -8.38
CA ILE A 7 1.10 5.89 -9.71
C ILE A 7 -0.01 6.04 -10.74
N ASN A 8 0.19 6.97 -11.68
CA ASN A 8 -0.59 7.07 -12.90
C ASN A 8 0.37 7.13 -14.10
N ASP A 9 0.43 6.04 -14.86
CA ASP A 9 1.26 5.93 -16.06
C ASP A 9 0.80 6.83 -17.22
N GLU A 10 -0.45 7.30 -17.23
CA GLU A 10 -0.96 8.22 -18.26
C GLU A 10 -0.48 9.66 -18.06
N THR A 11 -0.27 10.06 -16.81
CA THR A 11 0.12 11.43 -16.44
C THR A 11 1.54 11.53 -15.90
N ASP A 12 2.29 10.41 -15.87
CA ASP A 12 3.60 10.26 -15.21
C ASP A 12 3.58 10.70 -13.72
N TYR A 13 2.39 10.69 -13.10
CA TYR A 13 2.23 11.11 -11.72
C TYR A 13 2.61 9.96 -10.79
N ARG A 14 3.59 10.18 -9.93
CA ARG A 14 4.02 9.21 -8.91
C ARG A 14 4.30 9.92 -7.59
N GLU A 15 3.61 9.50 -6.54
CA GLU A 15 3.78 10.08 -5.21
C GLU A 15 3.63 9.03 -4.11
N ASP A 16 4.47 9.11 -3.08
CA ASP A 16 4.49 8.21 -1.94
C ASP A 16 3.87 8.88 -0.72
N PHE A 17 2.88 8.23 -0.12
CA PHE A 17 2.16 8.71 1.06
C PHE A 17 2.37 7.81 2.26
N HIS A 18 2.31 8.39 3.45
CA HIS A 18 2.30 7.65 4.72
C HIS A 18 0.89 7.47 5.30
N SER A 19 -0.12 8.11 4.69
CA SER A 19 -1.53 7.98 5.07
C SER A 19 -2.37 7.41 3.93
N LEU A 20 -3.23 6.44 4.26
CA LEU A 20 -4.19 5.86 3.33
C LEU A 20 -5.19 6.92 2.83
N THR A 21 -5.56 7.88 3.68
CA THR A 21 -6.53 8.94 3.30
C THR A 21 -5.96 9.87 2.24
N ALA A 22 -4.71 10.31 2.42
CA ALA A 22 -4.01 11.14 1.45
C ALA A 22 -3.81 10.40 0.13
N ALA A 23 -3.36 9.14 0.17
CA ALA A 23 -3.24 8.31 -1.02
C ALA A 23 -4.58 8.16 -1.77
N LYS A 24 -5.69 7.90 -1.05
CA LYS A 24 -7.02 7.81 -1.66
C LYS A 24 -7.52 9.13 -2.25
N GLN A 25 -7.10 10.26 -1.70
CA GLN A 25 -7.43 11.57 -2.24
C GLN A 25 -6.67 11.80 -3.55
N ALA A 26 -5.34 11.62 -3.54
CA ALA A 26 -4.50 11.75 -4.73
C ALA A 26 -4.93 10.78 -5.85
N MET A 27 -5.29 9.54 -5.51
CA MET A 27 -5.84 8.58 -6.47
C MET A 27 -7.14 9.06 -7.13
N ARG A 28 -8.01 9.77 -6.40
CA ARG A 28 -9.24 10.34 -6.97
C ARG A 28 -8.96 11.56 -7.83
N GLU A 29 -8.07 12.43 -7.38
CA GLU A 29 -7.72 13.67 -8.08
C GLU A 29 -6.97 13.39 -9.39
N HIS A 30 -6.06 12.42 -9.37
CA HIS A 30 -5.20 12.06 -10.51
C HIS A 30 -5.66 10.82 -11.26
N ASN A 31 -6.83 10.23 -10.95
CA ASN A 31 -7.31 8.97 -11.54
C ASN A 31 -6.22 7.87 -11.55
N ALA A 32 -5.46 7.78 -10.45
CA ALA A 32 -4.26 6.96 -10.34
C ALA A 32 -4.51 5.63 -9.64
N GLN A 33 -3.63 4.65 -9.86
CA GLN A 33 -3.61 3.40 -9.12
C GLN A 33 -2.77 3.55 -7.85
N GLY A 34 -3.20 2.90 -6.77
CA GLY A 34 -2.50 2.96 -5.50
C GLY A 34 -2.06 1.58 -5.05
N PHE A 35 -0.87 1.51 -4.47
CA PHE A 35 -0.24 0.29 -3.99
C PHE A 35 0.17 0.46 -2.53
N ILE A 36 0.02 -0.59 -1.74
CA ILE A 36 0.40 -0.61 -0.33
C ILE A 36 1.68 -1.42 -0.21
N THR A 37 2.72 -0.82 0.34
CA THR A 37 3.97 -1.48 0.68
C THR A 37 4.13 -1.49 2.19
N LYS A 38 4.36 -2.67 2.76
CA LYS A 38 4.66 -2.81 4.18
C LYS A 38 6.16 -2.95 4.36
N VAL A 39 6.74 -2.06 5.15
CA VAL A 39 8.14 -2.11 5.55
C VAL A 39 8.22 -2.64 6.97
N TRP A 40 8.98 -3.72 7.16
CA TRP A 40 9.22 -4.37 8.45
C TRP A 40 10.36 -3.69 9.21
N ASN A 41 10.43 -3.95 10.52
CA ASN A 41 11.42 -3.34 11.39
C ASN A 41 12.87 -3.77 11.07
N ASN A 42 13.04 -4.88 10.36
CA ASN A 42 14.34 -5.39 9.91
C ASN A 42 14.78 -4.80 8.55
N GLY A 43 14.04 -3.85 7.99
CA GLY A 43 14.33 -3.24 6.69
C GLY A 43 13.78 -4.01 5.48
N ASP A 44 13.18 -5.19 5.67
CA ASP A 44 12.47 -5.88 4.59
C ASP A 44 11.21 -5.11 4.20
N TRP A 45 10.85 -5.21 2.93
CA TRP A 45 9.60 -4.68 2.40
C TRP A 45 8.82 -5.77 1.68
N GLU A 46 7.50 -5.73 1.78
CA GLU A 46 6.59 -6.63 1.07
C GLU A 46 5.40 -5.86 0.49
N PRO A 47 4.94 -6.23 -0.73
CA PRO A 47 3.71 -5.70 -1.28
C PRO A 47 2.52 -6.21 -0.46
N ALA A 48 1.73 -5.29 0.10
CA ALA A 48 0.58 -5.55 0.96
C ALA A 48 -0.78 -5.42 0.23
N GLY A 49 -0.74 -5.29 -1.10
CA GLY A 49 -1.90 -5.23 -2.00
C GLY A 49 -2.16 -3.86 -2.62
N GLU A 50 -3.18 -3.78 -3.47
CA GLU A 50 -3.62 -2.55 -4.13
C GLU A 50 -4.62 -1.77 -3.26
N ILE A 51 -4.68 -0.45 -3.48
CA ILE A 51 -5.61 0.46 -2.83
C ILE A 51 -6.87 0.53 -3.69
N THR A 52 -8.00 0.04 -3.18
CA THR A 52 -9.29 0.26 -3.83
C THR A 52 -9.92 1.59 -3.37
N LEU A 53 -10.52 2.34 -4.29
CA LEU A 53 -11.25 3.58 -3.99
C LEU A 53 -12.64 3.33 -3.39
N LYS A 54 -13.24 2.18 -3.73
CA LYS A 54 -14.52 1.69 -3.20
C LYS A 54 -14.28 0.56 -2.19
N GLY A 55 -15.05 0.59 -1.10
CA GLY A 55 -15.02 -0.45 -0.06
C GLY A 55 -13.92 -0.30 0.99
N SER A 56 -13.81 -1.32 1.84
CA SER A 56 -12.78 -1.42 2.87
C SER A 56 -11.54 -2.10 2.30
N ASN A 57 -10.41 -1.39 2.30
CA ASN A 57 -9.15 -1.91 1.77
C ASN A 57 -8.58 -2.90 2.79
N LYS A 58 -9.07 -4.14 2.77
CA LYS A 58 -8.47 -5.22 3.53
C LYS A 58 -7.09 -5.50 2.93
N THR A 59 -6.04 -5.08 3.62
CA THR A 59 -4.66 -5.45 3.29
C THR A 59 -4.53 -6.96 3.47
N PHE A 60 -4.48 -7.71 2.37
CA PHE A 60 -4.11 -9.12 2.39
C PHE A 60 -2.60 -9.22 2.54
N ILE A 61 -2.14 -8.98 3.76
CA ILE A 61 -0.79 -9.33 4.19
C ILE A 61 -0.85 -10.85 4.38
N THR A 62 -0.44 -11.60 3.37
CA THR A 62 -0.21 -13.03 3.53
C THR A 62 0.74 -13.19 4.71
N ASN A 63 0.30 -13.88 5.76
CA ASN A 63 1.10 -14.18 6.95
C ASN A 63 2.23 -15.19 6.65
N THR A 64 2.91 -15.08 5.51
CA THR A 64 4.04 -15.94 5.12
C THR A 64 5.21 -15.85 6.10
N ARG A 65 5.27 -14.81 6.94
CA ARG A 65 6.30 -14.64 7.99
C ARG A 65 5.79 -14.84 9.42
N GLN A 66 4.51 -15.17 9.64
CA GLN A 66 4.05 -15.53 10.98
C GLN A 66 4.40 -17.00 11.27
N GLN A 67 5.69 -17.32 11.33
CA GLN A 67 6.14 -18.50 12.05
C GLN A 67 5.95 -18.23 13.55
N LYS A 68 4.73 -18.44 14.06
CA LYS A 68 4.60 -18.78 15.48
C LYS A 68 5.30 -20.12 15.65
N LYS A 69 6.60 -20.09 15.98
CA LYS A 69 7.26 -21.24 16.60
C LYS A 69 6.71 -21.31 18.02
N ASN A 70 5.56 -21.95 18.16
CA ASN A 70 5.02 -22.33 19.47
C ASN A 70 5.94 -23.44 19.98
N TYR A 71 6.81 -23.13 20.93
CA TYR A 71 7.52 -24.12 21.74
C TYR A 71 6.67 -24.49 22.94
#